data_AF-A0A9E0PIC9-F1
#
_entry.id   AF-A0A9E0PIC9-F1
#
_cell.length_a   1.000
_cell.length_b   1.000
_cell.length_c   1.000
_cell.angle_alpha   90.00
_cell.angle_beta   90.00
_cell.angle_gamma   90.00
#
_symmetry.space_group_name_H-M   'P 1'
#
loop_
_entity.id
_entity.type
_entity.pdbx_description
1 polymer ?
#
loop_
_entity_poly.entity_id
_entity_poly.type
_entity_poly.pdbx_seq_one_letter_code
_entity_poly.pdbx_strand_id
1 'polypeptide(L)'
;MGSRIVTVVLLALLAAVQGQLWLGRGSLPRVNAMQQQLRNQNDANDAAQEANQRLASEVQDLREGLDMVEEKARSELGMVKPDEIFVQYLP
;
A
#
# COMPACT_ATOMS: atom_id res chain seq x y z
N MET A 1 -58.30 27.07 14.66
CA MET A 1 -57.09 27.50 13.89
C MET A 1 -55.77 26.94 14.42
N GLY A 2 -55.56 26.78 15.73
CA GLY A 2 -54.24 26.43 16.31
C GLY A 2 -53.64 25.07 15.90
N SER A 3 -54.45 24.01 15.73
CA SER A 3 -53.90 22.67 15.43
C SER A 3 -53.23 22.57 14.06
N ARG A 4 -53.71 23.31 13.05
CA ARG A 4 -53.12 23.31 11.70
C ARG A 4 -51.72 23.91 11.68
N ILE A 5 -51.46 24.93 12.51
CA ILE A 5 -50.13 25.57 12.62
C ILE A 5 -49.14 24.59 13.25
N VAL A 6 -49.56 23.88 14.30
CA VAL A 6 -48.73 22.86 14.96
C VAL A 6 -48.33 21.74 13.99
N THR A 7 -49.27 21.26 13.17
CA THR A 7 -48.95 20.23 12.15
C THR A 7 -47.94 20.72 11.12
N VAL A 8 -48.05 21.97 10.65
CA VAL A 8 -47.11 22.55 9.69
C VAL A 8 -45.72 22.70 10.30
N VAL A 9 -45.62 23.15 11.54
CA VAL A 9 -44.34 23.26 12.26
C VAL A 9 -43.68 21.89 12.45
N LEU A 10 -44.47 20.87 12.82
CA LEU A 10 -43.96 19.50 12.94
C LEU A 10 -43.47 18.93 11.60
N LEU A 11 -44.19 19.20 10.51
CA LEU A 11 -43.74 18.79 9.17
C LEU A 11 -42.46 19.51 8.74
N ALA A 12 -42.33 20.81 9.04
CA ALA A 12 -41.12 21.57 8.75
C ALA A 12 -39.92 21.03 9.54
N LEU A 13 -40.10 20.72 10.83
CA LEU A 13 -39.07 20.08 11.65
C LEU A 13 -38.70 18.69 11.14
N LEU A 14 -39.69 17.88 10.74
CA LEU A 14 -39.47 16.56 10.15
C LEU A 14 -38.64 16.67 8.85
N ALA A 15 -39.00 17.60 7.97
CA ALA A 15 -38.29 17.84 6.72
C ALA A 15 -36.86 18.34 6.97
N ALA A 16 -36.64 19.20 7.98
CA ALA A 16 -35.32 19.65 8.37
C ALA A 16 -34.44 18.50 8.86
N VAL A 17 -34.98 17.61 9.70
CA VAL A 17 -34.26 16.42 10.18
C VAL A 17 -33.96 15.47 9.02
N GLN A 18 -34.91 15.25 8.11
CA GLN A 18 -34.65 14.37 6.96
C GLN A 18 -33.64 14.95 5.97
N GLY A 19 -33.68 16.25 5.73
CA GLY A 19 -32.64 16.94 4.96
C GLY A 19 -31.27 16.81 5.62
N GLN A 20 -31.21 17.01 6.94
CA GLN A 20 -29.96 16.84 7.69
C GLN A 20 -29.45 15.40 7.69
N LEU A 21 -30.32 14.39 7.63
CA LEU A 21 -29.92 12.99 7.52
C LEU A 21 -29.34 12.67 6.14
N TRP A 22 -29.93 13.22 5.08
CA TRP A 22 -29.44 13.04 3.70
C TRP A 22 -28.11 13.78 3.44
N LEU A 23 -27.94 14.97 4.04
CA LEU A 23 -26.75 15.82 3.88
C LEU A 23 -25.70 15.63 5.00
N GLY A 24 -26.06 14.94 6.08
CA GLY A 24 -25.28 14.81 7.31
C GLY A 24 -24.15 13.79 7.24
N ARG A 25 -23.68 13.33 8.41
CA ARG A 25 -22.40 12.61 8.60
C ARG A 25 -22.22 11.31 7.78
N GLY A 26 -23.29 10.80 7.13
CA GLY A 26 -23.26 9.66 6.19
C GLY A 26 -23.59 10.04 4.74
N SER A 27 -23.44 11.31 4.35
CA SER A 27 -23.84 11.78 3.02
C SER A 27 -22.99 11.13 1.91
N LEU A 28 -23.68 10.68 0.86
CA LEU A 28 -23.12 10.12 -0.38
C LEU A 28 -21.89 10.89 -0.93
N PRO A 29 -21.82 12.24 -0.86
CA PRO A 29 -20.64 12.97 -1.34
C PRO A 29 -19.37 12.68 -0.54
N ARG A 30 -19.48 12.48 0.77
CA ARG A 30 -18.32 12.19 1.63
C ARG A 30 -17.79 10.78 1.40
N VAL A 31 -18.69 9.81 1.21
CA VAL A 31 -18.31 8.43 0.86
C VAL A 31 -17.65 8.38 -0.51
N ASN A 32 -18.18 9.10 -1.50
CA ASN A 32 -17.56 9.20 -2.83
C ASN A 32 -16.18 9.86 -2.76
N ALA A 33 -16.00 10.93 -1.98
CA ALA A 33 -14.70 11.58 -1.80
C ALA A 33 -13.68 10.64 -1.14
N MET A 34 -14.07 9.90 -0.09
CA MET A 34 -13.20 8.91 0.55
C MET A 34 -12.88 7.72 -0.37
N GLN A 35 -13.85 7.24 -1.16
CA GLN A 35 -13.60 6.21 -2.16
C GLN A 35 -12.63 6.69 -3.23
N GLN A 36 -12.72 7.95 -3.67
CA GLN A 36 -11.79 8.51 -4.64
C GLN A 36 -10.37 8.60 -4.08
N GLN A 37 -10.22 9.02 -2.82
CA GLN A 37 -8.92 9.04 -2.13
C GLN A 37 -8.32 7.64 -1.98
N LEU A 38 -9.15 6.65 -1.62
CA LEU A 38 -8.73 5.24 -1.53
C LEU A 38 -8.26 4.70 -2.88
N ARG A 39 -8.97 5.00 -3.97
CA ARG A 39 -8.56 4.59 -5.32
C ARG A 39 -7.20 5.16 -5.70
N ASN A 40 -7.01 6.48 -5.54
CA ASN A 40 -5.75 7.13 -5.86
C ASN A 40 -4.58 6.56 -5.02
N GLN A 41 -4.82 6.24 -3.75
CA GLN A 41 -3.81 5.70 -2.87
C GLN A 41 -3.44 4.26 -3.24
N ASN A 42 -4.41 3.44 -3.65
CA ASN A 42 -4.18 2.08 -4.13
C ASN A 42 -3.38 2.08 -5.43
N ASP A 43 -3.76 2.92 -6.40
CA ASP A 43 -3.03 3.01 -7.68
C ASP A 43 -1.56 3.41 -7.47
N ALA A 44 -1.29 4.33 -6.55
CA ALA A 44 0.07 4.71 -6.19
C ALA A 44 0.84 3.59 -5.47
N ASN A 45 0.15 2.79 -4.64
CA ASN A 45 0.76 1.68 -3.92
C ASN A 45 1.09 0.53 -4.88
N ASP A 46 0.20 0.21 -5.83
CA ASP A 46 0.43 -0.82 -6.84
C ASP A 46 1.65 -0.48 -7.70
N ALA A 47 1.78 0.78 -8.14
CA ALA A 47 2.96 1.24 -8.88
C ALA A 47 4.26 1.13 -8.06
N ALA A 48 4.21 1.48 -6.76
CA ALA A 48 5.36 1.36 -5.86
C ALA A 48 5.73 -0.12 -5.62
N GLN A 49 4.73 -1.00 -5.50
CA GLN A 49 4.94 -2.43 -5.30
C GLN A 49 5.57 -3.07 -6.53
N GLU A 50 5.18 -2.69 -7.73
CA GLU A 50 5.81 -3.16 -8.98
C GLU A 50 7.27 -2.71 -9.08
N ALA A 51 7.57 -1.45 -8.76
CA ALA A 51 8.94 -0.94 -8.74
C ALA A 51 9.81 -1.68 -7.72
N ASN A 52 9.29 -1.92 -6.52
CA ASN A 52 9.98 -2.69 -5.48
C ASN A 52 10.28 -4.13 -5.92
N GLN A 53 9.34 -4.79 -6.61
CA GLN A 53 9.57 -6.15 -7.12
C GLN A 53 10.68 -6.18 -8.16
N ARG A 54 10.71 -5.19 -9.08
CA ARG A 54 11.78 -5.08 -10.09
C ARG A 54 13.15 -4.86 -9.43
N LEU A 55 13.23 -3.92 -8.48
CA LEU A 55 14.46 -3.64 -7.75
C LEU A 55 14.93 -4.84 -6.91
N ALA A 56 14.00 -5.57 -6.30
CA ALA A 56 14.33 -6.76 -5.53
C ALA A 56 14.94 -7.86 -6.43
N SER A 57 14.38 -8.05 -7.63
CA SER A 57 14.95 -8.96 -8.63
C SER A 57 16.34 -8.53 -9.05
N GLU A 58 16.55 -7.24 -9.35
CA GLU A 58 17.86 -6.71 -9.76
C GLU A 58 18.91 -6.88 -8.65
N VAL A 59 18.54 -6.63 -7.40
CA VAL A 59 19.42 -6.88 -6.24
C VAL A 59 19.75 -8.36 -6.09
N GLN A 60 18.78 -9.26 -6.35
CA GLN A 60 19.01 -10.69 -6.30
C GLN A 60 19.97 -11.13 -7.42
N ASP A 61 19.75 -10.68 -8.65
CA ASP A 61 20.61 -10.99 -9.80
C ASP A 61 22.05 -10.49 -9.58
N LEU A 62 22.21 -9.28 -9.01
CA LEU A 62 23.52 -8.74 -8.66
C LEU A 62 24.21 -9.57 -7.57
N ARG A 63 23.47 -10.05 -6.58
CA ARG A 63 24.00 -10.91 -5.52
C ARG A 63 24.45 -12.26 -6.05
N GLU A 64 23.62 -12.92 -6.84
CA GLU A 64 24.00 -14.19 -7.49
C GLU A 64 25.20 -14.02 -8.42
N GLY A 65 25.26 -12.91 -9.18
CA GLY A 65 26.42 -12.59 -10.01
C GLY A 65 27.72 -12.41 -9.20
N LEU A 66 27.65 -11.75 -8.04
CA LEU A 66 28.80 -11.57 -7.14
C LEU A 66 29.24 -12.89 -6.50
N ASP A 67 28.30 -13.74 -6.08
CA ASP A 67 28.59 -15.05 -5.52
C ASP A 67 29.31 -15.94 -6.54
N MET A 68 28.87 -15.92 -7.81
CA MET A 68 29.54 -16.62 -8.91
C MET A 68 30.97 -16.12 -9.15
N VAL A 69 31.22 -14.82 -9.02
CA VAL A 69 32.58 -14.25 -9.13
C VAL A 69 33.44 -14.65 -7.95
N GLU A 70 32.89 -14.65 -6.73
CA GLU A 70 33.59 -15.06 -5.52
C GLU A 70 33.98 -16.55 -5.60
N GLU A 71 33.10 -17.42 -6.09
CA GLU A 71 33.39 -18.85 -6.26
C GLU A 71 34.47 -19.09 -7.32
N LYS A 72 34.47 -18.33 -8.42
CA LYS A 72 35.55 -18.38 -9.42
C LYS A 72 36.89 -17.90 -8.86
N ALA A 73 36.91 -16.80 -8.10
CA ALA A 73 38.11 -16.28 -7.46
C ALA A 73 38.69 -17.26 -6.43
N ARG A 74 37.84 -17.95 -5.66
CA ARG A 74 38.23 -18.97 -4.69
C ARG A 74 38.76 -20.24 -5.37
N SER A 75 38.09 -20.71 -6.41
CA SER A 75 38.42 -21.96 -7.10
C SER A 75 39.63 -21.85 -8.03
N GLU A 76 39.77 -20.75 -8.79
CA GLU A 76 40.85 -20.58 -9.76
C GLU A 76 42.08 -19.89 -9.18
N LEU A 77 41.89 -18.90 -8.30
CA LEU A 77 42.99 -18.06 -7.79
C LEU A 77 43.35 -18.36 -6.34
N GLY A 78 42.62 -19.26 -5.67
CA GLY A 78 42.84 -19.60 -4.26
C GLY A 78 42.66 -18.42 -3.31
N MET A 79 41.93 -17.37 -3.74
CA MET A 79 41.73 -16.18 -2.93
C MET A 79 40.80 -16.49 -1.75
N VAL A 80 41.22 -16.09 -0.56
CA VAL A 80 40.49 -16.22 0.72
C VAL A 80 40.46 -14.88 1.44
N LYS A 81 39.38 -14.59 2.17
CA LYS A 81 39.29 -13.33 2.93
C LYS A 81 40.32 -13.32 4.07
N PRO A 82 40.79 -12.14 4.50
CA PRO A 82 41.60 -12.04 5.72
C PRO A 82 40.85 -12.66 6.90
N ASP A 83 41.52 -13.51 7.67
CA ASP A 83 40.98 -14.29 8.80
C ASP A 83 39.96 -15.40 8.44
N GLU A 84 39.95 -15.88 7.19
CA GLU A 84 39.11 -17.01 6.78
C GLU A 84 39.90 -18.33 6.67
N ILE A 85 39.33 -19.42 7.19
CA ILE A 85 39.84 -20.79 6.98
C ILE A 85 38.95 -21.49 5.96
N PHE A 86 39.49 -21.73 4.76
CA PHE A 86 38.77 -22.40 3.67
C PHE A 86 38.98 -23.92 3.72
N VAL A 87 37.90 -24.68 3.90
CA VAL A 87 37.95 -26.16 4.00
C VAL A 87 37.22 -26.75 2.80
N GLN A 88 37.94 -27.48 1.94
CA GLN A 88 37.34 -28.30 0.88
C GLN A 88 37.15 -29.73 1.41
N TYR A 89 35.90 -30.18 1.49
CA TYR A 89 35.58 -31.56 1.84
C TYR A 89 35.38 -32.38 0.56
N LEU A 90 36.31 -33.29 0.24
CA LEU A 90 36.07 -34.35 -0.74
C LEU A 90 35.51 -35.57 0.02
N PRO A 91 34.32 -36.10 -0.35
CA PRO A 91 33.81 -37.34 0.23
C PRO A 91 34.68 -38.55 -0.12
#